data_AF-A0A9D9KYB5-F1
#
_entry.id   AF-A0A9D9KYB5-F1
#
_cell.length_a   1.000
_cell.length_b   1.000
_cell.length_c   1.000
_cell.angle_alpha   90.00
_cell.angle_beta   90.00
_cell.angle_gamma   90.00
#
_symmetry.space_group_name_H-M   'P 1'
#
loop_
_entity.id
_entity.type
_entity.pdbx_description
1 polymer ?
#
loop_
_entity_poly.entity_id
_entity_poly.type
_entity_poly.pdbx_seq_one_letter_code
_entity_poly.pdbx_strand_id
1 'polypeptide(L)' 'MLILSRKVGETVYLNEDIEIKIVEVSGDKVRLGIEAPKDVKVLRSE' A
#
# COMPACT_ATOMS: atom_id res chain seq x y z
N MET A 1 -9.02 4.44 12.91
CA MET A 1 -7.79 4.81 12.21
C MET A 1 -6.65 4.01 12.82
N LEU A 2 -5.96 3.19 12.03
CA LEU A 2 -4.78 2.44 12.46
C LEU A 2 -3.55 3.10 11.84
N ILE A 3 -2.54 3.43 12.63
CA ILE A 3 -1.32 4.12 12.18
C ILE A 3 -0.16 3.16 12.29
N LEU A 4 0.51 2.91 11.17
CA LEU A 4 1.64 1.99 11.08
C LEU A 4 2.80 2.71 10.39
N SER A 5 3.99 2.65 10.99
CA SER A 5 5.22 3.11 10.37
C SER A 5 5.91 1.95 9.68
N ARG A 6 6.21 2.10 8.39
CA ARG A 6 6.86 1.10 7.55
C ARG A 6 8.05 1.71 6.81
N LYS A 7 9.08 0.90 6.58
CA LYS A 7 10.23 1.22 5.74
C LYS A 7 9.99 0.78 4.30
N VAL A 8 10.81 1.29 3.39
CA VAL A 8 10.86 0.82 1.99
C VAL A 8 11.11 -0.69 1.97
N GLY A 9 10.31 -1.42 1.18
CA GLY A 9 10.33 -2.87 1.07
C GLY A 9 9.41 -3.59 2.07
N GLU A 10 8.87 -2.90 3.07
CA GLU A 10 7.89 -3.49 3.96
C GLU A 10 6.47 -3.45 3.36
N THR A 11 5.63 -4.35 3.87
CA THR A 11 4.30 -4.62 3.36
C THR A 11 3.27 -4.56 4.50
N VAL A 12 2.06 -4.12 4.15
CA VAL A 12 0.87 -4.12 4.99
C VAL A 12 -0.19 -4.99 4.32
N TYR A 13 -0.72 -5.95 5.06
CA TYR A 13 -1.80 -6.82 4.59
C TYR A 13 -3.14 -6.30 5.09
N LEU A 14 -4.13 -6.27 4.21
CA LEU A 14 -5.53 -6.06 4.56
C LEU A 14 -6.29 -7.35 4.26
N ASN A 15 -6.82 -7.99 5.30
CA ASN A 15 -7.33 -9.37 5.22
C ASN A 15 -6.27 -10.33 4.64
N GLU A 16 -6.67 -11.29 3.81
CA GLU A 16 -5.80 -12.31 3.22
C GLU A 16 -5.49 -12.03 1.74
N ASP A 17 -6.21 -11.10 1.10
CA ASP A 17 -6.20 -10.90 -0.35
C ASP A 17 -5.58 -9.58 -0.81
N ILE A 18 -5.38 -8.62 0.09
CA ILE A 18 -4.89 -7.28 -0.27
C ILE A 18 -3.51 -7.04 0.35
N GLU A 19 -2.55 -6.73 -0.50
CA GLU A 19 -1.19 -6.40 -0.14
C GLU A 19 -0.88 -4.94 -0.52
N ILE A 20 -0.39 -4.15 0.44
CA ILE A 20 0.10 -2.79 0.21
C ILE A 20 1.59 -2.75 0.54
N LYS A 21 2.42 -2.52 -0.46
CA LYS A 21 3.89 -2.49 -0.32
C LYS A 21 4.43 -1.08 -0.50
N ILE A 22 5.36 -0.69 0.36
CA ILE A 22 6.12 0.54 0.17
C ILE A 22 7.25 0.23 -0.81
N VAL A 23 7.09 0.66 -2.06
CA VAL A 23 8.06 0.39 -3.14
C VAL A 23 9.26 1.32 -3.04
N GLU A 24 9.02 2.61 -2.78
CA GLU A 24 10.07 3.62 -2.70
C GLU A 24 9.57 4.84 -1.93
N VAL A 25 10.48 5.53 -1.25
CA VAL A 25 10.23 6.85 -0.67
C VAL A 25 11.24 7.81 -1.27
N SER A 26 10.74 8.85 -1.95
CA SER A 26 11.52 9.87 -2.64
C SER A 26 11.09 11.25 -2.14
N GLY A 27 11.80 11.76 -1.14
CA GLY A 27 11.43 13.00 -0.44
C GLY A 27 10.04 12.87 0.19
N ASP A 28 9.13 13.75 -0.19
CA ASP A 28 7.73 13.77 0.26
C ASP A 28 6.81 12.81 -0.52
N LYS A 29 7.32 12.14 -1.56
CA LYS A 29 6.54 11.20 -2.37
C LYS A 29 6.81 9.77 -1.96
N VAL A 30 5.75 9.00 -1.80
CA VAL A 30 5.82 7.56 -1.53
C VAL A 30 5.22 6.80 -2.70
N ARG A 31 5.96 5.84 -3.23
CA ARG A 31 5.45 4.87 -4.19
C ARG A 31 4.87 3.68 -3.44
N LEU A 32 3.58 3.46 -3.62
CA LEU A 32 2.84 2.35 -3.04
C LEU A 32 2.52 1.35 -4.15
N GLY A 33 2.90 0.09 -3.96
CA GLY A 33 2.39 -1.04 -4.73
C GLY A 33 1.14 -1.55 -4.03
N ILE A 34 0.07 -1.76 -4.79
CA ILE A 34 -1.19 -2.30 -4.26
C ILE A 34 -1.53 -3.52 -5.09
N GLU A 35 -1.50 -4.69 -4.46
CA GLU A 35 -1.96 -5.95 -5.04
C GLU A 35 -3.29 -6.32 -4.38
N ALA A 36 -4.32 -6.49 -5.20
CA ALA A 36 -5.66 -6.80 -4.74
C ALA A 36 -6.35 -7.69 -5.79
N PRO A 37 -7.30 -8.54 -5.38
CA PRO A 37 -8.06 -9.36 -6.30
C PRO A 37 -8.93 -8.48 -7.22
N LYS A 38 -9.29 -9.03 -8.39
CA LYS A 38 -10.05 -8.31 -9.44
C LYS A 38 -11.41 -7.77 -8.99
N ASP A 39 -11.97 -8.33 -7.93
CA ASP A 39 -13.24 -7.90 -7.34
C ASP A 39 -13.11 -6.58 -6.58
N VAL A 40 -11.91 -6.27 -6.08
CA VAL A 40 -11.62 -5.07 -5.31
C VAL A 40 -11.19 -3.94 -6.23
N LYS A 41 -11.98 -2.86 -6.25
CA LYS A 41 -11.64 -1.64 -6.99
C LYS A 41 -10.62 -0.80 -6.20
N VAL A 42 -9.44 -0.63 -6.76
CA VAL A 42 -8.42 0.32 -6.26
C VAL A 42 -8.63 1.67 -6.94
N LEU A 43 -9.02 2.67 -6.17
CA LEU A 43 -9.23 4.04 -6.66
C LEU A 43 -8.23 4.97 -6.01
N ARG A 44 -7.68 5.88 -6.81
CA ARG A 44 -6.93 7.05 -6.31
C ARG A 44 -7.95 8.06 -5.81
N SER A 45 -7.80 8.52 -4.57
CA SER A 45 -8.38 9.79 -4.17
C SER A 45 -7.48 10.89 -4.70
N GLU A 46 -8.06 11.82 -5.44
CA GLU A 46 -7.38 13.06 -5.85
C GLU A 46 -7.37 14.08 -4.70
#